data_AF-A0A6V7YB31-F1
#
_entry.id   AF-A0A6V7YB31-F1
#
_cell.length_a   1.000
_cell.length_b   1.000
_cell.length_c   1.000
_cell.angle_alpha   90.00
_cell.angle_beta   90.00
_cell.angle_gamma   90.00
#
_symmetry.space_group_name_H-M   'P 1'
#
loop_
_entity.id
_entity.type
_entity.pdbx_description
1 polymer ?
#
loop_
_entity_poly.entity_id
_entity_poly.type
_entity_poly.pdbx_seq_one_letter_code
_entity_poly.pdbx_strand_id
1 'polypeptide(L)'
;MLYPSPTSNIQENHLELFKFVGCLLGKAIYEGICVDVQLAPVLLASVLNKKLYPFDELASLDPLLYKNLTYVKHYNESEDVEDLALTFSFQEKFLGKIYTHELLPGGRELKVNNENKISYLHLYSHYRVIKQVKNQTIYFVNGFRSIIKEKWLTLFNTHELQFLISGQLSDIDLDDLKKHVQYYGGFHSNHRLIRWFWSIVQNDFSCEERHLFLKA
;
A
#
# COMPACT_ATOMS: atom_id res chain seq x y z
N MET A 1 4.88 -3.63 -0.59
CA MET A 1 4.70 -2.20 -0.94
C MET A 1 5.02 -1.32 0.26
N LEU A 2 5.81 -0.27 0.05
CA LEU A 2 6.19 0.71 1.06
C LEU A 2 5.20 1.87 1.07
N TYR A 3 4.81 2.27 2.27
CA TYR A 3 3.89 3.35 2.53
C TYR A 3 4.37 4.14 3.77
N PRO A 4 4.18 5.47 3.84
CA PRO A 4 4.63 6.25 4.98
C PRO A 4 4.00 5.77 6.30
N SER A 5 4.79 5.66 7.36
CA SER A 5 4.23 5.30 8.67
C SER A 5 3.49 6.50 9.30
N PRO A 6 2.24 6.33 9.77
CA PRO A 6 1.53 7.35 10.56
C PRO A 6 2.30 7.76 11.83
N THR A 7 3.05 6.83 12.42
CA THR A 7 3.81 7.02 13.66
C THR A 7 5.24 7.50 13.45
N SER A 8 5.55 8.01 12.25
CA SER A 8 6.89 8.53 11.92
C SER A 8 7.32 9.71 12.79
N ASN A 9 6.38 10.38 13.46
CA ASN A 9 6.65 11.45 14.43
C ASN A 9 7.49 11.02 15.64
N ILE A 10 7.67 9.71 15.89
CA ILE A 10 8.59 9.20 16.92
C ILE A 10 10.03 9.59 16.60
N GLN A 11 10.38 9.70 15.31
CA GLN A 11 11.70 10.09 14.88
C GLN A 11 11.80 11.61 14.72
N GLU A 12 12.85 12.21 15.26
CA GLU A 12 13.15 13.61 15.05
C GLU A 12 13.37 13.91 13.56
N ASN A 13 12.88 15.06 13.10
CA ASN A 13 12.99 15.50 11.70
C ASN A 13 12.41 14.52 10.66
N HIS A 14 11.45 13.67 11.03
CA HIS A 14 10.88 12.67 10.12
C HIS A 14 10.35 13.28 8.79
N LEU A 15 9.79 14.49 8.82
CA LEU A 15 9.30 15.17 7.61
C LEU A 15 10.43 15.52 6.64
N GLU A 16 11.57 16.01 7.15
CA GLU A 16 12.74 16.30 6.31
C GLU A 16 13.36 15.03 5.75
N LEU A 17 13.30 13.90 6.49
CA LEU A 17 13.70 12.59 5.96
C LEU A 17 12.81 12.17 4.79
N PHE A 18 11.48 12.34 4.88
CA PHE A 18 10.59 12.06 3.75
C PHE A 18 10.91 12.93 2.53
N LYS A 19 11.19 14.22 2.74
CA LYS A 19 11.64 15.12 1.67
C LYS A 19 12.96 14.66 1.06
N PHE A 20 13.94 14.27 1.89
CA PHE A 20 15.21 13.74 1.43
C PHE A 20 15.03 12.47 0.59
N VAL A 21 14.21 11.51 1.04
CA VAL A 21 13.90 10.29 0.27
C VAL A 21 13.24 10.65 -1.07
N GLY A 22 12.31 11.62 -1.07
CA GLY A 22 11.72 12.16 -2.29
C GLY A 22 12.76 12.71 -3.26
N CYS A 23 13.69 13.55 -2.78
CA CYS A 23 14.81 14.07 -3.57
C CYS A 23 15.71 12.96 -4.11
N LEU A 24 16.05 11.97 -3.27
CA LEU A 24 16.90 10.85 -3.63
C LEU A 24 16.30 10.03 -4.78
N LEU A 25 15.02 9.68 -4.68
CA LEU A 25 14.33 8.96 -5.75
C LEU A 25 14.19 9.79 -7.02
N GLY A 26 13.87 11.08 -6.89
CA GLY A 26 13.83 11.99 -8.03
C GLY A 26 15.20 12.10 -8.73
N LYS A 27 16.29 12.12 -7.98
CA LYS A 27 17.66 12.14 -8.52
C LYS A 27 18.04 10.81 -9.17
N ALA A 28 17.67 9.68 -8.56
CA ALA A 28 17.90 8.36 -9.14
C ALA A 28 17.25 8.24 -10.53
N ILE A 29 15.98 8.65 -10.64
CA ILE A 29 15.27 8.70 -11.92
C ILE A 29 15.97 9.63 -12.91
N TYR A 30 16.38 10.82 -12.48
CA TYR A 30 17.04 11.80 -13.35
C TYR A 30 18.35 11.25 -13.95
N GLU A 31 19.08 10.44 -13.19
CA GLU A 31 20.33 9.80 -13.62
C GLU A 31 20.11 8.43 -14.32
N GLY A 32 18.86 7.96 -14.41
CA GLY A 32 18.54 6.65 -14.98
C GLY A 32 18.96 5.46 -14.10
N ILE A 33 19.02 5.67 -12.79
CA ILE A 33 19.36 4.64 -11.79
C ILE A 33 18.07 4.05 -11.23
N CYS A 34 17.90 2.73 -11.40
CA CYS A 34 16.78 1.99 -10.80
C CYS A 34 17.04 1.71 -9.31
N VAL A 35 16.00 1.82 -8.50
CA VAL A 35 16.01 1.56 -7.06
C VAL A 35 15.02 0.46 -6.73
N ASP A 36 15.48 -0.60 -6.07
CA ASP A 36 14.66 -1.74 -5.65
C ASP A 36 13.71 -1.37 -4.49
N VAL A 37 12.67 -0.60 -4.83
CA VAL A 37 11.67 -0.06 -3.90
C VAL A 37 10.29 -0.09 -4.55
N GLN A 38 9.40 -0.90 -4.00
CA GLN A 38 8.00 -0.94 -4.44
C GLN A 38 7.13 0.02 -3.63
N LEU A 39 6.74 1.16 -4.19
CA LEU A 39 5.90 2.15 -3.50
C LEU A 39 4.41 1.80 -3.61
N ALA A 40 3.62 2.23 -2.62
CA ALA A 40 2.16 2.11 -2.67
C ALA A 40 1.57 3.01 -3.79
N PRO A 41 0.54 2.54 -4.53
CA PRO A 41 -0.05 3.30 -5.63
C PRO A 41 -0.59 4.68 -5.20
N VAL A 42 -1.13 4.79 -3.99
CA VAL A 42 -1.58 6.05 -3.37
C VAL A 42 -0.47 7.11 -3.30
N LEU A 43 0.75 6.69 -2.96
CA LEU A 43 1.89 7.60 -2.87
C LEU A 43 2.32 8.06 -4.27
N LEU A 44 2.37 7.13 -5.23
CA LEU A 44 2.67 7.43 -6.63
C LEU A 44 1.61 8.35 -7.25
N ALA A 45 0.33 8.11 -6.99
CA ALA A 45 -0.74 8.97 -7.45
C ALA A 45 -0.61 10.39 -6.87
N SER A 46 -0.19 10.51 -5.61
CA SER A 46 0.10 11.81 -4.99
C SER A 46 1.25 12.54 -5.71
N VAL A 47 2.31 11.82 -6.10
CA VAL A 47 3.41 12.39 -6.92
C VAL A 47 2.90 12.85 -8.29
N LEU A 48 1.96 12.13 -8.89
CA LEU A 48 1.36 12.46 -10.19
C LEU A 48 0.19 13.47 -10.14
N ASN A 49 -0.18 13.97 -8.95
CA ASN A 49 -1.41 14.78 -8.75
C ASN A 49 -2.70 14.07 -9.24
N LYS A 50 -2.73 12.73 -9.21
CA LYS A 50 -3.90 11.92 -9.57
C LYS A 50 -4.71 11.55 -8.32
N LYS A 51 -6.04 11.49 -8.48
CA LYS A 51 -6.94 11.01 -7.43
C LYS A 51 -7.12 9.51 -7.60
N LEU A 52 -6.94 8.76 -6.52
CA LEU A 52 -7.33 7.36 -6.42
C LEU A 52 -8.50 7.23 -5.45
N TYR A 53 -9.26 6.15 -5.60
CA TYR A 53 -10.33 5.79 -4.68
C TYR A 53 -9.71 5.14 -3.44
N PRO A 54 -9.77 5.79 -2.25
CA PRO A 54 -9.08 5.29 -1.06
C PRO A 54 -9.57 3.90 -0.60
N PHE A 55 -10.82 3.55 -0.90
CA PHE A 55 -11.40 2.26 -0.55
C PHE A 55 -10.77 1.10 -1.34
N ASP A 56 -10.51 1.30 -2.63
CA ASP A 56 -9.92 0.26 -3.50
C ASP A 56 -8.47 -0.02 -3.08
N GLU A 57 -7.74 1.04 -2.74
CA GLU A 57 -6.35 0.97 -2.27
C GLU A 57 -6.24 0.29 -0.89
N LEU A 58 -7.29 0.35 -0.09
CA LEU A 58 -7.32 -0.23 1.25
C LEU A 58 -7.16 -1.76 1.22
N ALA A 59 -7.64 -2.43 0.18
CA ALA A 59 -7.47 -3.87 0.03
C ALA A 59 -5.99 -4.29 0.00
N SER A 60 -5.13 -3.43 -0.55
CA SER A 60 -3.68 -3.67 -0.62
C SER A 60 -2.92 -3.19 0.63
N LEU A 61 -3.41 -2.14 1.29
CA LEU A 61 -2.75 -1.51 2.44
C LEU A 61 -3.12 -2.16 3.78
N ASP A 62 -4.39 -2.49 3.97
CA ASP A 62 -4.93 -3.04 5.21
C ASP A 62 -6.09 -4.01 4.88
N PRO A 63 -5.77 -5.27 4.49
CA PRO A 63 -6.78 -6.24 4.05
C PRO A 63 -7.83 -6.56 5.12
N LEU A 64 -7.43 -6.52 6.39
CA LEU A 64 -8.32 -6.74 7.52
C LEU A 64 -9.35 -5.61 7.62
N LEU A 65 -8.89 -4.35 7.56
CA LEU A 65 -9.80 -3.22 7.59
C LEU A 65 -10.70 -3.18 6.36
N TYR A 66 -10.18 -3.51 5.17
CA TYR A 66 -10.98 -3.65 3.96
C TYR A 66 -12.11 -4.67 4.14
N LYS A 67 -11.80 -5.85 4.71
CA LYS A 67 -12.81 -6.87 5.02
C LYS A 67 -13.86 -6.36 6.01
N ASN A 68 -13.44 -5.68 7.08
CA ASN A 68 -14.35 -5.14 8.09
C ASN A 68 -15.28 -4.07 7.51
N LEU A 69 -14.76 -3.15 6.70
CA LEU A 69 -15.60 -2.13 6.04
C LEU A 69 -16.51 -2.74 4.98
N THR A 70 -16.05 -3.76 4.25
CA THR A 70 -16.87 -4.51 3.30
C THR A 70 -18.00 -5.24 4.02
N TYR A 71 -17.77 -5.75 5.23
CA TYR A 71 -18.82 -6.34 6.07
C TYR A 71 -19.89 -5.31 6.44
N VAL A 72 -19.49 -4.12 6.92
CA VAL A 72 -20.43 -3.01 7.21
C VAL A 72 -21.22 -2.60 5.97
N LYS A 73 -20.61 -2.67 4.77
CA LYS A 73 -21.30 -2.38 3.51
C LYS A 73 -22.47 -3.32 3.22
N HIS A 74 -22.34 -4.61 3.53
CA HIS A 74 -23.33 -5.65 3.19
C HIS A 74 -24.24 -6.06 4.36
N TYR A 75 -24.04 -5.47 5.55
CA TYR A 75 -24.78 -5.80 6.77
C TYR A 75 -26.32 -5.68 6.65
N ASN A 76 -26.81 -4.83 5.75
CA ASN A 76 -28.24 -4.55 5.55
C ASN A 76 -29.07 -5.72 5.01
N GLU A 77 -28.44 -6.81 4.58
CA GLU A 77 -29.16 -7.99 4.11
C GLU A 77 -29.72 -8.83 5.27
N SER A 78 -29.40 -8.50 6.52
CA SER A 78 -29.84 -9.27 7.70
C SER A 78 -30.32 -8.42 8.88
N GLU A 79 -29.71 -7.26 9.15
CA GLU A 79 -29.98 -6.43 10.35
C GLU A 79 -29.69 -4.92 10.12
N ASP A 80 -29.91 -4.06 11.13
CA ASP A 80 -29.59 -2.62 11.06
C ASP A 80 -28.13 -2.36 11.47
N VAL A 81 -27.39 -1.59 10.67
CA VAL A 81 -25.98 -1.23 10.96
C VAL A 81 -25.83 -0.52 12.30
N GLU A 82 -26.89 0.08 12.83
CA GLU A 82 -26.90 0.68 14.17
C GLU A 82 -26.54 -0.30 15.29
N ASP A 83 -26.79 -1.61 15.10
CA ASP A 83 -26.46 -2.67 16.06
C ASP A 83 -24.94 -2.81 16.29
N LEU A 84 -24.13 -2.38 15.32
CA LEU A 84 -22.68 -2.36 15.42
C LEU A 84 -22.15 -1.22 16.31
N ALA A 85 -23.01 -0.31 16.76
CA ALA A 85 -22.69 0.84 17.61
C ALA A 85 -21.50 1.67 17.09
N LEU A 86 -21.39 1.78 15.76
CA LEU A 86 -20.35 2.55 15.10
C LEU A 86 -20.67 4.04 15.12
N THR A 87 -19.62 4.87 15.23
CA THR A 87 -19.70 6.33 15.13
C THR A 87 -18.75 6.81 14.05
N PHE A 88 -18.89 8.06 13.59
CA PHE A 88 -17.95 8.67 12.63
C PHE A 88 -16.63 9.11 13.31
N SER A 89 -15.97 8.15 13.96
CA SER A 89 -14.69 8.31 14.63
C SER A 89 -13.73 7.17 14.29
N PHE A 90 -12.43 7.46 14.34
CA PHE A 90 -11.34 6.52 14.13
C PHE A 90 -10.57 6.35 15.44
N GLN A 91 -10.38 5.11 15.89
CA GLN A 91 -9.61 4.81 17.09
C GLN A 91 -8.21 4.35 16.72
N GLU A 92 -7.20 5.09 17.16
CA GLU A 92 -5.79 4.77 16.98
C GLU A 92 -5.16 4.36 18.30
N LYS A 93 -4.55 3.18 18.35
CA LYS A 93 -3.77 2.75 19.51
C LYS A 93 -2.31 3.14 19.31
N PHE A 94 -1.83 4.07 20.12
CA PHE A 94 -0.47 4.60 20.06
C PHE A 94 0.18 4.60 21.44
N LEU A 95 1.34 3.94 21.58
CA LEU A 95 2.10 3.82 22.83
C LEU A 95 1.25 3.38 24.03
N GLY A 96 0.34 2.42 23.82
CA GLY A 96 -0.56 1.90 24.85
C GLY A 96 -1.77 2.76 25.17
N LYS A 97 -1.87 3.98 24.62
CA LYS A 97 -3.04 4.87 24.74
C LYS A 97 -3.92 4.76 23.50
N ILE A 98 -5.23 4.91 23.68
CA ILE A 98 -6.21 4.96 22.59
C ILE A 98 -6.56 6.42 22.35
N TYR A 99 -6.35 6.88 21.11
CA TYR A 99 -6.73 8.20 20.65
C TYR A 99 -7.92 8.09 19.71
N THR A 100 -8.95 8.91 19.93
CA THR A 100 -10.15 8.93 19.09
C THR A 100 -10.13 10.17 18.20
N HIS A 101 -10.09 9.98 16.90
CA HIS A 101 -10.10 11.05 15.90
C HIS A 101 -11.47 11.15 15.25
N GLU A 102 -12.01 12.36 15.14
CA GLU A 102 -13.26 12.59 14.42
C GLU A 102 -13.04 12.57 12.90
N LEU A 103 -13.86 11.79 12.19
CA LEU A 103 -13.83 11.72 10.73
C LEU A 103 -14.45 12.97 10.10
N LEU A 104 -15.48 13.51 10.74
CA LEU A 104 -16.15 14.77 10.44
C LEU A 104 -16.47 15.53 11.74
N PRO A 105 -16.69 16.85 11.70
CA PRO A 105 -17.00 17.65 12.89
C PRO A 105 -18.24 17.10 13.62
N GLY A 106 -18.11 16.75 14.91
CA GLY A 106 -19.21 16.16 15.69
C GLY A 106 -19.44 14.67 15.40
N GLY A 107 -18.53 14.02 14.66
CA GLY A 107 -18.67 12.64 14.24
C GLY A 107 -18.69 11.60 15.37
N ARG A 108 -18.23 11.97 16.58
CA ARG A 108 -18.31 11.09 17.76
C ARG A 108 -19.75 10.84 18.22
N GLU A 109 -20.65 11.79 18.00
CA GLU A 109 -22.06 11.69 18.40
C GLU A 109 -22.93 11.16 17.26
N LEU A 110 -22.45 11.27 16.02
CA LEU A 110 -23.14 10.77 14.85
C LEU A 110 -22.97 9.25 14.74
N LYS A 111 -24.08 8.52 14.93
CA LYS A 111 -24.14 7.07 14.73
C LYS A 111 -24.12 6.71 13.25
N VAL A 112 -23.51 5.58 12.94
CA VAL A 112 -23.57 5.00 11.60
C VAL A 112 -24.85 4.20 11.47
N ASN A 113 -25.61 4.47 10.41
CA ASN A 113 -26.87 3.80 10.08
C ASN A 113 -26.88 3.42 8.59
N ASN A 114 -27.96 2.77 8.16
CA ASN A 114 -28.11 2.27 6.79
C ASN A 114 -28.03 3.35 5.70
N GLU A 115 -28.43 4.59 6.01
CA GLU A 115 -28.41 5.71 5.07
C GLU A 115 -27.02 6.33 4.94
N ASN A 116 -26.27 6.39 6.04
CA ASN A 116 -24.99 7.10 6.11
C ASN A 116 -23.74 6.17 6.08
N LYS A 117 -23.92 4.85 6.12
CA LYS A 117 -22.82 3.86 6.10
C LYS A 117 -21.85 4.03 4.94
N ILE A 118 -22.34 4.40 3.75
CA ILE A 118 -21.47 4.59 2.57
C ILE A 118 -20.54 5.79 2.78
N SER A 119 -21.06 6.88 3.35
CA SER A 119 -20.26 8.05 3.75
C SER A 119 -19.25 7.68 4.84
N TYR A 120 -19.63 6.85 5.80
CA TYR A 120 -18.72 6.34 6.83
C TYR A 120 -17.55 5.57 6.19
N LEU A 121 -17.84 4.64 5.28
CA LEU A 121 -16.82 3.88 4.54
C LEU A 121 -15.83 4.79 3.79
N HIS A 122 -16.35 5.77 3.05
CA HIS A 122 -15.51 6.71 2.30
C HIS A 122 -14.63 7.57 3.23
N LEU A 123 -15.19 8.10 4.31
CA LEU A 123 -14.43 8.93 5.25
C LEU A 123 -13.39 8.12 6.03
N TYR A 124 -13.74 6.90 6.44
CA TYR A 124 -12.83 6.02 7.18
C TYR A 124 -11.65 5.60 6.30
N SER A 125 -11.92 5.15 5.06
CA SER A 125 -10.87 4.79 4.10
C SER A 125 -10.00 5.99 3.73
N HIS A 126 -10.59 7.16 3.46
CA HIS A 126 -9.84 8.38 3.20
C HIS A 126 -8.97 8.81 4.40
N TYR A 127 -9.48 8.67 5.63
CA TYR A 127 -8.72 8.97 6.82
C TYR A 127 -7.47 8.08 6.90
N ARG A 128 -7.68 6.76 6.79
CA ARG A 128 -6.62 5.74 6.88
C ARG A 128 -5.55 5.88 5.80
N VAL A 129 -5.96 6.10 4.55
CA VAL A 129 -5.09 6.02 3.36
C VAL A 129 -4.50 7.38 2.96
N ILE A 130 -5.09 8.49 3.38
CA ILE A 130 -4.62 9.82 2.97
C ILE A 130 -4.37 10.72 4.18
N LYS A 131 -5.36 10.88 5.06
CA LYS A 131 -5.30 11.90 6.11
C LYS A 131 -4.22 11.61 7.15
N GLN A 132 -4.04 10.33 7.54
CA GLN A 132 -3.04 9.94 8.55
C GLN A 132 -1.60 10.30 8.17
N VAL A 133 -1.27 10.24 6.88
CA VAL A 133 0.11 10.45 6.39
C VAL A 133 0.27 11.71 5.54
N LYS A 134 -0.72 12.61 5.59
CA LYS A 134 -0.80 13.76 4.70
C LYS A 134 0.49 14.58 4.68
N ASN A 135 1.06 14.84 5.86
CA ASN A 135 2.28 15.65 5.98
C ASN A 135 3.50 14.93 5.39
N GLN A 136 3.66 13.65 5.69
CA GLN A 136 4.74 12.81 5.16
C GLN A 136 4.70 12.77 3.63
N THR A 137 3.50 12.54 3.07
CA THR A 137 3.27 12.53 1.63
C THR A 137 3.60 13.88 0.99
N ILE A 138 3.17 15.00 1.59
CA ILE A 138 3.48 16.35 1.07
C ILE A 138 4.99 16.58 1.01
N TYR A 139 5.71 16.29 2.09
CA TYR A 139 7.16 16.50 2.13
C TYR A 139 7.90 15.60 1.13
N PHE A 140 7.50 14.33 1.02
CA PHE A 140 8.01 13.42 0.01
C PHE A 140 7.78 13.94 -1.41
N VAL A 141 6.55 14.34 -1.75
CA VAL A 141 6.20 14.85 -3.08
C VAL A 141 6.96 16.15 -3.39
N ASN A 142 7.10 17.05 -2.41
CA ASN A 142 7.88 18.27 -2.57
C ASN A 142 9.36 17.98 -2.83
N GLY A 143 9.94 17.01 -2.12
CA GLY A 143 11.31 16.56 -2.35
C GLY A 143 11.47 15.98 -3.76
N PHE A 144 10.56 15.11 -4.17
CA PHE A 144 10.57 14.50 -5.50
C PHE A 144 10.45 15.54 -6.62
N ARG A 145 9.48 16.46 -6.52
CA ARG A 145 9.24 17.52 -7.52
C ARG A 145 10.29 18.63 -7.52
N SER A 146 11.14 18.72 -6.49
CA SER A 146 12.29 19.63 -6.51
C SER A 146 13.34 19.20 -7.53
N ILE A 147 13.41 17.91 -7.87
CA ILE A 147 14.35 17.35 -8.84
C ILE A 147 13.68 17.13 -10.20
N ILE A 148 12.49 16.51 -10.20
CA ILE A 148 11.75 16.18 -11.43
C ILE A 148 10.66 17.21 -11.70
N LYS A 149 10.66 17.81 -12.89
CA LYS A 149 9.65 18.79 -13.30
C LYS A 149 8.28 18.12 -13.43
N GLU A 150 7.25 18.77 -12.92
CA GLU A 150 5.86 18.27 -12.95
C GLU A 150 5.37 17.94 -14.38
N LYS A 151 5.79 18.72 -15.39
CA LYS A 151 5.43 18.47 -16.80
C LYS A 151 5.94 17.13 -17.34
N TRP A 152 6.99 16.56 -16.77
CA TRP A 152 7.49 15.24 -17.18
C TRP A 152 6.67 14.12 -16.55
N LEU A 153 6.12 14.37 -15.35
CA LEU A 153 5.30 13.41 -14.62
C LEU A 153 3.93 13.19 -15.26
N THR A 154 3.38 14.21 -15.93
CA THR A 154 2.06 14.09 -16.60
C THR A 154 2.03 13.03 -17.70
N LEU A 155 3.19 12.59 -18.20
CA LEU A 155 3.29 11.55 -19.23
C LEU A 155 3.03 10.14 -18.70
N PHE A 156 3.15 9.94 -17.37
CA PHE A 156 3.15 8.62 -16.78
C PHE A 156 1.86 8.33 -16.00
N ASN A 157 1.46 7.06 -15.98
CA ASN A 157 0.54 6.51 -15.00
C ASN A 157 1.29 5.99 -13.75
N THR A 158 0.54 5.56 -12.74
CA THR A 158 1.13 5.07 -11.48
C THR A 158 2.02 3.84 -11.69
N HIS A 159 1.64 2.91 -12.57
CA HIS A 159 2.43 1.73 -12.89
C HIS A 159 3.71 2.08 -13.65
N GLU A 160 3.64 2.98 -14.62
CA GLU A 160 4.80 3.43 -15.38
C GLU A 160 5.77 4.22 -14.52
N LEU A 161 5.28 5.05 -13.58
CA LEU A 161 6.15 5.72 -12.62
C LEU A 161 6.83 4.70 -11.68
N GLN A 162 6.12 3.66 -11.24
CA GLN A 162 6.74 2.57 -10.47
C GLN A 162 7.82 1.85 -11.29
N PHE A 163 7.56 1.59 -12.57
CA PHE A 163 8.51 0.98 -13.48
C PHE A 163 9.73 1.89 -13.71
N LEU A 164 9.54 3.21 -13.79
CA LEU A 164 10.63 4.16 -13.90
C LEU A 164 11.53 4.17 -12.64
N ILE A 165 10.94 3.98 -11.46
CA ILE A 165 11.65 3.97 -10.18
C ILE A 165 12.42 2.66 -10.01
N SER A 166 11.78 1.51 -10.21
CA SER A 166 12.36 0.20 -9.91
C SER A 166 12.96 -0.50 -11.11
N GLY A 167 12.80 0.05 -12.31
CA GLY A 167 13.13 -0.63 -13.54
C GLY A 167 12.20 -1.81 -13.81
N GLN A 168 12.66 -2.65 -14.73
CA GLN A 168 12.06 -3.96 -14.95
C GLN A 168 12.28 -4.81 -13.70
N LEU A 169 11.27 -5.60 -13.34
CA LEU A 169 11.38 -6.58 -12.26
C LEU A 169 12.65 -7.41 -12.49
N SER A 170 13.64 -7.23 -11.61
CA SER A 170 14.86 -8.04 -11.63
C SER A 170 14.47 -9.51 -11.47
N ASP A 171 15.08 -10.39 -12.27
CA ASP A 171 14.77 -11.81 -12.26
C ASP A 171 14.93 -12.39 -10.84
N ILE A 172 14.05 -13.33 -10.50
CA ILE A 172 14.02 -13.92 -9.16
C ILE A 172 15.26 -14.80 -8.99
N ASP A 173 15.96 -14.64 -7.86
CA ASP A 173 17.01 -15.58 -7.47
C ASP A 173 16.38 -16.94 -7.10
N LEU A 174 16.29 -17.81 -8.11
CA LEU A 174 15.73 -19.15 -7.95
C LEU A 174 16.57 -20.02 -7.01
N ASP A 175 17.86 -19.75 -6.86
CA ASP A 175 18.72 -20.52 -5.96
C ASP A 175 18.48 -20.11 -4.52
N ASP A 176 18.26 -18.83 -4.25
CA ASP A 176 17.83 -18.36 -2.94
C ASP A 176 16.44 -18.89 -2.58
N LEU A 177 15.50 -18.83 -3.53
CA LEU A 177 14.15 -19.36 -3.33
C LEU A 177 14.17 -20.87 -3.01
N LYS A 178 14.95 -21.67 -3.75
CA LYS A 178 15.11 -23.12 -3.52
C LYS A 178 15.64 -23.42 -2.11
N LYS A 179 16.57 -22.61 -1.59
CA LYS A 179 17.16 -22.81 -0.26
C LYS A 179 16.16 -22.59 0.88
N HIS A 180 15.19 -21.70 0.68
CA HIS A 180 14.24 -21.30 1.71
C HIS A 180 12.86 -22.00 1.62
N VAL A 181 12.66 -22.90 0.65
CA VAL A 181 11.42 -23.66 0.51
C VAL A 181 11.35 -24.83 1.50
N GLN A 182 10.23 -24.91 2.23
CA GLN A 182 9.89 -26.04 3.10
C GLN A 182 8.92 -26.99 2.39
N TYR A 183 9.22 -28.28 2.42
CA TYR A 183 8.40 -29.32 1.82
C TYR A 183 7.52 -29.99 2.88
N TYR A 184 6.24 -30.18 2.58
CA TYR A 184 5.25 -30.86 3.42
C TYR A 184 4.70 -32.10 2.72
N GLY A 185 4.04 -33.00 3.46
CA GLY A 185 3.34 -34.15 2.86
C GLY A 185 4.26 -35.25 2.29
N GLY A 186 5.47 -35.42 2.84
CA GLY A 186 6.42 -36.45 2.40
C GLY A 186 7.31 -36.05 1.22
N PHE A 187 7.13 -34.84 0.68
CA PHE A 187 8.04 -34.28 -0.31
C PHE A 187 9.36 -33.81 0.33
N HIS A 188 10.43 -33.86 -0.46
CA HIS A 188 11.76 -33.36 -0.09
C HIS A 188 12.50 -32.91 -1.35
N SER A 189 13.62 -32.18 -1.20
CA SER A 189 14.38 -31.59 -2.32
C SER A 189 14.77 -32.59 -3.41
N ASN A 190 15.14 -33.82 -3.03
CA ASN A 190 15.51 -34.87 -3.97
C ASN A 190 14.33 -35.59 -4.65
N HIS A 191 13.08 -35.29 -4.27
CA HIS A 191 11.91 -35.94 -4.84
C HIS A 191 11.76 -35.60 -6.34
N ARG A 192 11.46 -36.59 -7.18
CA ARG A 192 11.39 -36.44 -8.64
C ARG A 192 10.49 -35.27 -9.07
N LEU A 193 9.31 -35.15 -8.47
CA LEU A 193 8.36 -34.08 -8.76
C LEU A 193 8.89 -32.69 -8.40
N ILE A 194 9.65 -32.57 -7.30
CA ILE A 194 10.25 -31.29 -6.87
C ILE A 194 11.37 -30.87 -7.83
N ARG A 195 12.18 -31.82 -8.30
CA ARG A 195 13.22 -31.54 -9.31
C ARG A 195 12.62 -31.09 -10.64
N TRP A 196 11.51 -31.72 -11.06
CA TRP A 196 10.79 -31.31 -12.25
C TRP A 196 10.15 -29.94 -12.12
N PHE A 197 9.48 -29.68 -10.99
CA PHE A 197 8.94 -28.37 -10.68
C PHE A 197 9.98 -27.26 -10.83
N TRP A 198 11.15 -27.41 -10.19
CA TRP A 198 12.22 -26.42 -10.30
C TRP A 198 12.84 -26.32 -11.70
N SER A 199 12.90 -27.44 -12.44
CA SER A 199 13.37 -27.43 -13.82
C SER A 199 12.45 -26.63 -14.73
N ILE A 200 11.14 -26.75 -14.55
CA ILE A 200 10.13 -26.00 -15.32
C ILE A 200 10.20 -24.50 -14.97
N VAL A 201 10.22 -24.17 -13.67
CA VAL A 201 10.32 -22.77 -13.21
C VAL A 201 11.60 -22.10 -13.70
N GLN A 202 12.71 -22.85 -13.78
CA GLN A 202 13.99 -22.32 -14.23
C GLN A 202 14.11 -22.22 -15.76
N ASN A 203 13.60 -23.19 -16.52
CA ASN A 203 13.87 -23.27 -17.96
C ASN A 203 12.68 -22.85 -18.83
N ASP A 204 11.46 -23.05 -18.37
CA ASP A 204 10.25 -22.86 -19.18
C ASP A 204 9.54 -21.54 -18.86
N PHE A 205 9.68 -21.00 -17.64
CA PHE A 205 9.03 -19.75 -17.25
C PHE A 205 9.85 -18.53 -17.67
N SER A 206 9.18 -17.56 -18.27
CA SER A 206 9.66 -16.20 -18.46
C SER A 206 9.81 -15.46 -17.11
N CYS A 207 10.55 -14.35 -17.12
CA CYS A 207 10.75 -13.53 -15.92
C CYS A 207 9.42 -13.04 -15.32
N GLU A 208 8.43 -12.72 -16.17
CA GLU A 208 7.09 -12.32 -15.74
C GLU A 208 6.31 -13.48 -15.11
N GLU A 209 6.37 -14.67 -15.69
CA GLU A 209 5.70 -15.87 -15.17
C GLU A 209 6.28 -16.31 -13.82
N ARG A 210 7.60 -16.20 -13.62
CA ARG A 210 8.22 -16.45 -12.31
C ARG A 210 7.73 -15.47 -11.26
N HIS A 211 7.51 -14.20 -11.62
CA HIS A 211 6.93 -13.20 -10.71
C HIS A 211 5.46 -13.46 -10.40
N LEU A 212 4.68 -13.91 -11.39
CA LEU A 212 3.28 -14.31 -11.16
C LEU A 212 3.19 -15.53 -10.25
N PHE A 213 4.11 -16.50 -10.40
CA PHE A 213 4.20 -17.66 -9.53
C PHE A 213 4.32 -17.30 -8.03
N LEU A 214 5.12 -16.27 -7.70
CA LEU A 214 5.29 -15.82 -6.30
C LEU A 214 4.12 -14.99 -5.75
N LYS A 215 3.21 -14.50 -6.60
CA LYS A 215 2.04 -13.71 -6.17
C LYS A 215 0.83 -14.57 -5.77
N ALA A 216 0.90 -15.89 -6.00
CA ALA A 216 -0.19 -16.83 -5.77
C ALA A 216 -0.32 -17.25 -4.30
#